data_AF-A0A2J0HPD3-F1
#
_entry.id   AF-A0A2J0HPD3-F1
#
_cell.length_a   1.000
_cell.length_b   1.000
_cell.length_c   1.000
_cell.angle_alpha   90.00
_cell.angle_beta   90.00
_cell.angle_gamma   90.00
#
_symmetry.space_group_name_H-M   'P 1'
#
loop_
_entity.id
_entity.type
_entity.pdbx_description
1 polymer ?
#
loop_
_entity_poly.entity_id
_entity_poly.type
_entity_poly.pdbx_seq_one_letter_code
_entity_poly.pdbx_strand_id
1 'polypeptide(L)' 'MFNFFRKNKNTNDKQKMGMLGTLAMKKLEKMSPQEREKMTREVLKPENRDKLLSAMEKLQKTGMINEEQIKLAKEKLGM' A
#
# COMPACT_ATOMS: atom_id res chain seq x y z
N MET A 1 -14.20 37.34 22.71
CA MET A 1 -13.75 36.97 21.36
C MET A 1 -13.36 35.49 21.40
N PHE A 2 -14.12 34.61 20.75
CA PHE A 2 -13.88 33.16 20.80
C PHE A 2 -12.80 32.75 19.78
N ASN A 3 -11.69 32.18 20.26
CA ASN A 3 -10.58 31.72 19.42
C ASN A 3 -10.92 30.41 18.69
N PHE A 4 -11.14 30.48 17.37
CA PHE A 4 -11.37 29.34 16.47
C PHE A 4 -10.11 28.49 16.14
N PHE A 5 -8.94 28.85 16.65
CA PHE A 5 -7.64 28.26 16.25
C PHE A 5 -7.03 27.28 17.27
N ARG A 6 -7.84 26.50 18.00
CA ARG A 6 -7.32 25.30 18.66
C ARG A 6 -7.43 24.11 17.72
N LYS A 7 -6.42 23.95 16.86
CA LYS A 7 -6.20 22.72 16.08
C LYS A 7 -5.92 21.57 17.05
N ASN A 8 -6.92 20.74 17.30
CA ASN A 8 -6.75 19.45 17.95
C ASN A 8 -5.79 18.60 17.11
N LYS A 9 -4.58 18.36 17.62
CA LYS A 9 -3.70 17.29 17.15
C LYS A 9 -4.28 15.95 17.63
N ASN A 10 -5.33 15.47 16.97
CA ASN A 10 -5.79 14.10 17.15
C ASN A 10 -5.12 13.21 16.10
N THR A 11 -4.21 12.39 16.62
CA THR A 11 -3.70 11.13 16.06
C THR A 11 -4.77 10.38 15.27
N ASN A 12 -4.70 10.40 13.95
CA ASN A 12 -5.41 9.45 13.09
C ASN A 12 -4.69 9.36 11.74
N ASP A 13 -3.81 8.36 11.60
CA ASP A 13 -3.15 7.97 10.33
C ASP A 13 -4.12 7.68 9.16
N LYS A 14 -5.44 7.72 9.41
CA LYS A 14 -6.49 7.60 8.40
C LYS A 14 -6.63 8.85 7.50
N GLN A 15 -6.03 9.99 7.86
CA GLN A 15 -6.42 11.29 7.31
C GLN A 15 -5.72 11.72 6.00
N LYS A 16 -4.85 10.89 5.41
CA LYS A 16 -4.17 11.20 4.13
C LYS A 16 -4.56 10.29 2.96
N MET A 17 -5.65 9.54 3.05
CA MET A 17 -6.21 8.87 1.88
C MET A 17 -7.07 9.86 1.09
N GLY A 18 -6.59 10.32 -0.07
CA GLY A 18 -7.43 11.08 -1.01
C GLY A 18 -8.63 10.24 -1.46
N MET A 19 -9.63 10.88 -2.09
CA MET A 19 -10.86 10.21 -2.55
C MET A 19 -10.58 8.92 -3.36
N LEU A 20 -9.51 8.91 -4.14
CA LEU A 20 -8.99 7.74 -4.85
C LEU A 20 -8.60 6.58 -3.92
N GLY A 21 -7.88 6.85 -2.83
CA GLY A 21 -7.49 5.85 -1.84
C GLY A 21 -8.69 5.24 -1.13
N THR A 22 -9.70 6.06 -0.81
CA THR A 22 -10.97 5.59 -0.22
C THR A 22 -11.74 4.69 -1.18
N LEU A 23 -11.81 5.03 -2.46
CA LEU A 23 -12.46 4.20 -3.47
C LEU A 23 -11.72 2.87 -3.69
N ALA A 24 -10.39 2.89 -3.71
CA ALA A 24 -9.57 1.69 -3.81
C ALA A 24 -9.77 0.76 -2.60
N MET A 25 -9.77 1.30 -1.37
CA MET A 25 -10.06 0.53 -0.17
C MET A 25 -11.46 -0.06 -0.19
N LYS A 26 -12.49 0.72 -0.55
CA LYS A 26 -13.86 0.19 -0.69
C LYS A 26 -13.95 -0.93 -1.74
N LYS A 27 -13.19 -0.85 -2.83
CA LYS A 27 -13.16 -1.91 -3.84
C LYS A 27 -12.47 -3.17 -3.32
N LEU A 28 -11.37 -3.02 -2.57
CA LEU A 28 -10.71 -4.13 -1.89
C LEU A 28 -11.62 -4.76 -0.83
N GLU A 29 -12.30 -3.95 -0.03
CA GLU A 29 -13.26 -4.38 1.00
C GLU A 29 -14.43 -5.18 0.43
N LYS A 30 -14.99 -4.73 -0.70
CA LYS A 30 -16.07 -5.41 -1.44
C LYS A 30 -15.64 -6.70 -2.13
N MET A 31 -14.34 -6.96 -2.22
CA MET A 31 -13.79 -8.14 -2.86
C MET A 31 -13.87 -9.33 -1.91
N SER A 32 -14.25 -10.50 -2.45
CA SER A 32 -14.32 -11.72 -1.65
C SER A 32 -12.91 -12.16 -1.19
N PRO A 33 -12.78 -12.88 -0.07
CA PRO A 33 -11.50 -13.44 0.36
C PRO A 33 -10.82 -14.28 -0.72
N GLN A 34 -11.62 -15.01 -1.50
CA GLN A 34 -11.18 -15.85 -2.61
C GLN A 34 -10.58 -15.03 -3.77
N GLU A 35 -11.21 -13.92 -4.14
CA GLU A 35 -10.68 -13.03 -5.18
C GLU A 35 -9.40 -12.32 -4.72
N ARG A 36 -9.34 -11.91 -3.44
CA ARG A 36 -8.10 -11.35 -2.87
C ARG A 36 -6.97 -12.36 -2.92
N GLU A 37 -7.21 -13.58 -2.48
CA GLU A 37 -6.22 -14.67 -2.56
C GLU A 37 -5.79 -14.95 -4.00
N LYS A 38 -6.73 -14.96 -4.94
CA LYS A 38 -6.43 -15.17 -6.35
C LYS A 38 -5.51 -14.07 -6.87
N MET A 39 -5.79 -12.81 -6.56
CA MET A 39 -4.93 -11.70 -6.95
C MET A 39 -3.56 -11.75 -6.27
N THR A 40 -3.47 -12.03 -4.97
CA THR A 40 -2.16 -12.18 -4.33
C THR A 40 -1.39 -13.33 -4.96
N ARG A 41 -2.02 -14.48 -5.21
CA ARG A 41 -1.38 -15.61 -5.91
C ARG A 41 -0.92 -15.21 -7.31
N GLU A 42 -1.72 -14.49 -8.07
CA GLU A 42 -1.36 -13.99 -9.41
C GLU A 42 -0.19 -13.02 -9.38
N VAL A 43 -0.18 -12.10 -8.41
CA VAL A 43 0.89 -11.13 -8.21
C VAL A 43 2.20 -11.81 -7.78
N LEU A 44 2.11 -12.90 -7.03
CA LEU A 44 3.25 -13.72 -6.58
C LEU A 44 3.77 -14.69 -7.66
N LYS A 45 3.07 -14.85 -8.79
CA LYS A 45 3.53 -15.73 -9.87
C LYS A 45 4.89 -15.26 -10.42
N PRO A 46 5.77 -16.19 -10.82
CA PRO A 46 7.08 -15.86 -11.37
C PRO A 46 7.00 -14.94 -12.59
N GLU A 47 5.98 -15.10 -13.43
CA GLU A 47 5.69 -14.26 -14.61
C GLU A 47 5.46 -12.77 -14.28
N ASN A 48 5.05 -12.46 -13.04
CA ASN A 48 4.79 -11.10 -12.59
C ASN A 48 5.90 -10.54 -11.69
N ARG A 49 6.99 -11.30 -11.47
CA ARG A 49 8.12 -10.88 -10.61
C ARG A 49 8.74 -9.56 -11.07
N ASP A 50 9.00 -9.40 -12.36
CA ASP A 50 9.60 -8.17 -12.90
C ASP A 50 8.70 -6.94 -12.66
N LYS A 51 7.39 -7.10 -12.85
CA LYS A 51 6.42 -6.04 -12.56
C LYS A 51 6.42 -5.69 -11.07
N LEU A 52 6.50 -6.70 -10.20
CA LEU A 52 6.55 -6.50 -8.77
C LEU A 52 7.82 -5.76 -8.33
N LEU A 53 8.98 -6.15 -8.86
CA LEU A 53 10.26 -5.49 -8.63
C LEU A 53 10.21 -4.03 -9.10
N SER A 54 9.69 -3.78 -10.31
CA SER A 54 9.53 -2.42 -10.82
C SER A 54 8.59 -1.56 -9.96
N ALA A 55 7.55 -2.16 -9.37
CA ALA A 55 6.65 -1.48 -8.46
C ALA A 55 7.35 -1.16 -7.13
N MET A 56 8.13 -2.10 -6.58
CA MET A 56 8.94 -1.87 -5.38
C MET A 56 9.96 -0.76 -5.57
N GLU A 57 10.65 -0.71 -6.71
CA GLU A 57 11.58 0.38 -7.03
C GLU A 57 10.89 1.74 -7.12
N LYS A 58 9.68 1.80 -7.69
CA LYS A 58 8.89 3.03 -7.70
C LYS A 58 8.53 3.47 -6.28
N LEU A 59 8.11 2.52 -5.45
CA LEU A 59 7.79 2.79 -4.06
C LEU A 59 9.03 3.26 -3.27
N GLN A 60 10.21 2.69 -3.55
CA GLN A 60 11.50 3.17 -3.04
C GLN A 60 11.75 4.63 -3.42
N LYS A 61 11.60 4.96 -4.71
CA LYS A 61 11.81 6.31 -5.24
C LYS A 61 10.85 7.33 -4.65
N THR A 62 9.64 6.91 -4.32
CA THR A 62 8.66 7.76 -3.63
C THR A 62 8.92 7.90 -2.12
N GLY A 63 9.89 7.18 -1.57
CA GLY A 63 10.19 7.16 -0.13
C GLY A 63 9.15 6.42 0.71
N MET A 64 8.25 5.64 0.08
CA MET A 64 7.22 4.88 0.79
C MET A 64 7.77 3.61 1.45
N ILE A 65 8.88 3.07 0.94
CA ILE A 65 9.58 1.90 1.49
C ILE A 65 11.10 2.12 1.43
N ASN A 66 11.81 1.59 2.42
CA ASN A 66 13.27 1.65 2.49
C ASN A 66 13.93 0.43 1.80
N GLU A 67 15.24 0.49 1.59
CA GLU A 67 16.01 -0.58 0.95
C GLU A 67 15.93 -1.90 1.72
N GLU A 68 15.94 -1.85 3.04
CA GLU A 68 15.83 -3.04 3.89
C GLU A 68 14.48 -3.74 3.73
N GLN A 69 13.38 -2.98 3.65
CA GLN A 69 12.04 -3.51 3.40
C GLN A 69 11.93 -4.13 2.01
N ILE A 70 12.60 -3.54 1.00
CA ILE A 70 12.66 -4.11 -0.34
C ILE A 70 13.45 -5.42 -0.33
N LYS A 71 14.59 -5.45 0.36
CA LYS A 71 15.43 -6.66 0.48
C LYS A 71 14.67 -7.79 1.17
N LEU A 72 14.02 -7.49 2.30
CA LEU A 72 13.16 -8.44 3.01
C LEU A 72 11.98 -8.91 2.15
N ALA A 73 11.38 -8.01 1.37
CA ALA A 73 10.30 -8.37 0.47
C ALA A 73 10.78 -9.29 -0.66
N LYS A 74 11.95 -9.03 -1.25
CA LYS A 74 12.57 -9.92 -2.26
C LYS A 74 12.83 -11.31 -1.69
N GLU A 75 13.41 -11.39 -0.50
CA GLU A 75 13.70 -12.65 0.19
C GLU A 75 12.41 -13.47 0.43
N LYS A 76 11.33 -12.81 0.88
CA LYS A 76 10.01 -13.45 1.06
C LYS A 76 9.37 -13.94 -0.23
N LEU A 77 9.79 -13.39 -1.38
CA LEU A 77 9.32 -13.79 -2.70
C LEU A 77 10.18 -14.88 -3.34
N GLY A 78 11.24 -15.33 -2.63
CA GLY A 78 12.20 -16.31 -3.12
C GLY A 78 13.06 -15.76 -4.25
N MET A 79 13.48 -14.50 -4.14
CA MET A 79 14.44 -13.80 -5.00
C MET A 79 15.64 -13.35 -4.18
#